data_AF-A0A436S1M5-F1
#
_entry.id   AF-A0A436S1M5-F1
#
_cell.length_a   1.000
_cell.length_b   1.000
_cell.length_c   1.000
_cell.angle_alpha   90.00
_cell.angle_beta   90.00
_cell.angle_gamma   90.00
#
_symmetry.space_group_name_H-M   'P 1'
#
loop_
_entity.id
_entity.type
_entity.pdbx_description
1 polymer ?
#
loop_
_entity_poly.entity_id
_entity_poly.type
_entity_poly.pdbx_seq_one_letter_code
_entity_poly.pdbx_strand_id
1 'polypeptide(L)'
;MASAIHLTASALPAAGMKKRRAMSWITLAAALISLIALLPLGFIVWIAIQTGWDTVVALIFRPRVGELLINTVLLVIVTVPIAIALSVALAWLTERSDLPGNRLWSWLSVAPLAIPAFVHSYAWISFVPGLHGLWAGVLVSVIAYFPFLYLPISAALRRLDPALEDAAAALGLGPWRVFARVVLPQLRLAICGGSLLVGLHLLAEYGLYVFIRFDTFTTAIVDQFQSTFNGPAANMLAAVLVACCLFLLALEVMIRGEERYARVGSGAARKQQRARLGRAALPCLLLPAGVALLSLGVPFVTVGRWLLAGGADVWRWDEIGLALGQTLFLAIVGAVLATVAAMPMAWISIRAPGRLQRLLEGCNYIVGALPGVVIALALVTITVRVALPLYQTLFTILFGYALMFLPRALISLRASIAQAPVELERAASSLGRPPVKALWATTIRLSAPGAAAGMAMVALGITNELTATQMLAPNGTRTLAMAFWSYSSEIDYASAAPYALIMVAMSLPMTWWLYVQSKRMAGR
;
A
#
# COMPACT_ATOMS: atom_id res chain seq x y z
N MET A 1 -9.92 -13.94 -63.56
CA MET A 1 -8.49 -13.79 -63.92
C MET A 1 -7.90 -12.75 -62.97
N ALA A 2 -7.54 -13.16 -61.75
CA ALA A 2 -6.22 -13.66 -61.35
C ALA A 2 -5.14 -12.57 -61.32
N SER A 3 -4.82 -12.08 -60.13
CA SER A 3 -3.46 -11.66 -59.75
C SER A 3 -3.36 -11.64 -58.22
N ALA A 4 -2.95 -12.78 -57.67
CA ALA A 4 -2.57 -12.92 -56.27
C ALA A 4 -1.08 -12.62 -56.17
N ILE A 5 -0.72 -11.52 -55.51
CA ILE A 5 0.67 -11.17 -55.21
C ILE A 5 1.05 -11.94 -53.94
N HIS A 6 1.72 -13.08 -54.13
CA HIS A 6 2.44 -13.79 -53.07
C HIS A 6 3.72 -13.02 -52.75
N LEU A 7 3.69 -12.21 -51.68
CA LEU A 7 4.91 -11.72 -51.04
C LEU A 7 5.50 -12.88 -50.22
N THR A 8 6.52 -13.52 -50.76
CA THR A 8 7.37 -14.46 -50.06
C THR A 8 8.12 -13.73 -48.96
N ALA A 9 7.64 -13.90 -47.72
CA ALA A 9 8.39 -13.53 -46.54
C ALA A 9 9.69 -14.35 -46.52
N SER A 10 10.82 -13.67 -46.71
CA SER A 10 12.15 -14.23 -46.50
C SER A 10 12.30 -14.56 -45.01
N ALA A 11 11.99 -15.81 -44.66
CA ALA A 11 12.26 -16.36 -43.35
C ALA A 11 13.79 -16.41 -43.15
N LEU A 12 14.34 -15.40 -42.48
CA LEU A 12 15.67 -15.49 -41.90
C LEU A 12 15.70 -16.72 -40.97
N PRO A 13 16.74 -17.56 -41.04
CA PRO A 13 16.84 -18.74 -40.20
C PRO A 13 16.84 -18.31 -38.73
N ALA A 14 15.81 -18.72 -38.00
CA ALA A 14 15.74 -18.59 -36.56
C ALA A 14 16.87 -19.41 -35.93
N ALA A 15 18.02 -18.78 -35.72
CA ALA A 15 19.12 -19.37 -34.98
C ALA A 15 18.61 -19.75 -33.58
N GLY A 16 18.46 -21.06 -33.36
CA GLY A 16 18.09 -21.66 -32.08
C GLY A 16 19.16 -21.38 -31.02
N MET A 17 19.08 -20.21 -30.39
CA MET A 17 19.99 -19.84 -29.31
C MET A 17 19.57 -20.51 -28.00
N LYS A 18 20.51 -21.28 -27.42
CA LYS A 18 20.45 -21.93 -26.11
C LYS A 18 19.92 -20.98 -25.01
N LYS A 19 18.64 -21.10 -24.69
CA LYS A 19 17.90 -20.26 -23.72
C LYS A 19 18.14 -20.60 -22.22
N ARG A 20 19.17 -21.37 -21.85
CA ARG A 20 18.97 -22.39 -20.80
C ARG A 20 19.81 -22.39 -19.51
N ARG A 21 20.69 -21.43 -19.20
CA ARG A 21 21.46 -21.48 -17.92
C ARG A 21 21.27 -20.30 -16.97
N ALA A 22 21.38 -19.05 -17.44
CA ALA A 22 21.19 -17.87 -16.57
C ALA A 22 19.75 -17.72 -16.05
N MET A 23 18.78 -18.30 -16.76
CA MET A 23 17.36 -18.28 -16.37
C MET A 23 17.08 -19.12 -15.11
N SER A 24 17.87 -20.18 -14.86
CA SER A 24 17.57 -21.18 -13.82
C SER A 24 17.78 -20.67 -12.40
N TRP A 25 18.80 -19.84 -12.15
CA TRP A 25 19.11 -19.39 -10.78
C TRP A 25 18.19 -18.24 -10.35
N ILE A 26 17.82 -17.33 -11.25
CA ILE A 26 16.86 -16.25 -10.97
C ILE A 26 15.48 -16.84 -10.73
N THR A 27 15.06 -17.82 -11.54
CA THR A 27 13.80 -18.54 -11.31
C THR A 27 13.80 -19.30 -10.00
N LEU A 28 14.93 -19.94 -9.64
CA LEU A 28 15.06 -20.62 -8.35
C LEU A 28 14.98 -19.62 -7.18
N ALA A 29 15.66 -18.47 -7.28
CA ALA A 29 15.62 -17.42 -6.27
C ALA A 29 14.20 -16.86 -6.11
N ALA A 30 13.51 -16.54 -7.19
CA ALA A 30 12.14 -16.06 -7.14
C ALA A 30 11.18 -17.13 -6.57
N ALA A 31 11.35 -18.40 -6.94
CA ALA A 31 10.56 -19.50 -6.38
C ALA A 31 10.80 -19.66 -4.87
N LEU A 32 12.05 -19.59 -4.43
CA LEU A 32 12.43 -19.66 -3.02
C LEU A 32 11.84 -18.48 -2.24
N ILE A 33 11.94 -17.26 -2.77
CA ILE A 33 11.37 -16.06 -2.14
C ILE A 33 9.85 -16.15 -2.05
N SER A 34 9.17 -16.59 -3.10
CA SER A 34 7.71 -16.81 -3.06
C SER A 34 7.31 -17.91 -2.08
N LEU A 35 8.08 -18.99 -1.97
CA LEU A 35 7.83 -20.05 -0.99
C LEU A 35 8.01 -19.53 0.44
N ILE A 36 9.08 -18.78 0.68
CA ILE A 36 9.34 -18.11 1.97
C ILE A 36 8.23 -17.11 2.29
N ALA A 37 7.72 -16.39 1.30
CA ALA A 37 6.64 -15.44 1.49
C ALA A 37 5.33 -16.11 1.94
N LEU A 38 5.08 -17.35 1.51
CA LEU A 38 3.92 -18.14 1.92
C LEU A 38 4.08 -18.80 3.31
N LEU A 39 5.26 -18.70 3.93
CA LEU A 39 5.56 -19.35 5.20
C LEU A 39 4.56 -18.95 6.32
N PRO A 40 4.19 -17.66 6.51
CA PRO A 40 3.16 -17.28 7.49
C PRO A 40 1.81 -17.99 7.28
N LEU A 41 1.36 -18.12 6.03
CA LEU A 41 0.11 -18.80 5.70
C LEU A 41 0.17 -20.29 5.97
N GLY A 42 1.24 -20.95 5.52
CA GLY A 42 1.44 -22.38 5.78
C GLY A 42 1.47 -22.68 7.28
N PHE A 43 2.04 -21.77 8.06
CA PHE A 43 2.12 -21.93 9.51
C PHE A 43 0.75 -21.78 10.20
N ILE A 44 -0.08 -20.82 9.77
CA ILE A 44 -1.46 -20.68 10.31
C ILE A 44 -2.27 -21.94 10.04
N VAL A 45 -2.18 -22.51 8.83
CA VAL A 45 -2.81 -23.78 8.49
C VAL A 45 -2.26 -24.91 9.37
N TRP A 46 -0.95 -24.96 9.60
CA TRP A 46 -0.33 -25.97 10.46
C TRP A 46 -0.82 -25.89 11.91
N ILE A 47 -0.91 -24.70 12.49
CA ILE A 47 -1.46 -24.50 13.83
C ILE A 47 -2.92 -24.93 13.89
N ALA A 48 -3.73 -24.58 12.88
CA ALA A 48 -5.14 -24.96 12.84
C ALA A 48 -5.30 -26.50 12.86
N ILE A 49 -4.45 -27.22 12.11
CA ILE A 49 -4.42 -28.68 12.13
C ILE A 49 -4.01 -29.20 13.51
N GLN A 50 -2.95 -28.65 14.12
CA GLN A 50 -2.50 -29.08 15.46
C GLN A 50 -3.50 -28.78 16.58
N THR A 51 -4.28 -27.71 16.44
CA THR A 51 -5.26 -27.29 17.45
C THR A 51 -6.45 -28.27 17.52
N GLY A 52 -6.68 -29.04 16.46
CA GLY A 52 -7.78 -30.00 16.35
C GLY A 52 -9.07 -29.32 15.91
N TRP A 53 -9.85 -30.01 15.06
CA TRP A 53 -11.05 -29.44 14.44
C TRP A 53 -12.08 -28.96 15.45
N ASP A 54 -12.33 -29.72 16.51
CA ASP A 54 -13.32 -29.37 17.54
C ASP A 54 -12.96 -28.05 18.24
N THR A 55 -11.69 -27.88 18.60
CA THR A 55 -11.18 -26.64 19.21
C THR A 55 -11.20 -25.47 18.23
N VAL A 56 -10.86 -25.70 16.96
CA VAL A 56 -10.92 -24.67 15.91
C VAL A 56 -12.35 -24.15 15.74
N VAL A 57 -13.33 -25.05 15.62
CA VAL A 57 -14.75 -24.69 15.53
C VAL A 57 -15.19 -23.94 16.78
N ALA A 58 -14.83 -24.45 17.97
CA ALA A 58 -15.18 -23.80 19.23
C ALA A 58 -14.52 -22.43 19.46
N LEU A 59 -13.40 -22.14 18.79
CA LEU A 59 -12.72 -20.85 18.85
C LEU A 59 -13.23 -19.86 17.78
N ILE A 60 -13.49 -20.34 16.57
CA ILE A 60 -13.96 -19.51 15.44
C ILE A 60 -15.43 -19.12 15.60
N PHE A 61 -16.30 -20.03 16.06
CA PHE A 61 -17.74 -19.77 16.16
C PHE A 61 -18.18 -19.17 17.51
N ARG A 62 -17.28 -18.48 18.22
CA ARG A 62 -17.63 -17.78 19.47
C ARG A 62 -18.41 -16.51 19.17
N PRO A 63 -19.34 -16.08 20.06
CA PRO A 63 -20.07 -14.83 19.89
C PRO A 63 -19.17 -13.62 19.62
N ARG A 64 -18.04 -13.52 20.33
CA ARG A 64 -17.06 -12.44 20.13
C ARG A 64 -16.48 -12.41 18.71
N VAL A 65 -16.24 -13.55 18.06
CA VAL A 65 -15.77 -13.58 16.67
C VAL A 65 -16.84 -13.06 15.72
N GLY A 66 -18.11 -13.38 15.98
CA GLY A 66 -19.25 -12.83 15.25
C GLY A 66 -19.34 -11.31 15.37
N GLU A 67 -19.18 -10.76 16.58
CA GLU A 67 -19.13 -9.31 16.83
C GLU A 67 -17.97 -8.64 16.08
N LEU A 68 -16.77 -9.21 16.16
CA LEU A 68 -15.58 -8.70 15.45
C LEU A 68 -15.77 -8.73 13.92
N LEU A 69 -16.42 -9.77 13.40
CA LEU A 69 -16.76 -9.88 11.98
C LEU A 69 -17.75 -8.79 11.58
N ILE A 70 -18.83 -8.61 12.33
CA ILE A 70 -19.82 -7.55 12.09
C ILE A 70 -19.15 -6.18 12.11
N ASN A 71 -18.36 -5.87 13.14
CA ASN A 71 -17.65 -4.60 13.26
C ASN A 71 -16.72 -4.34 12.08
N THR A 72 -15.90 -5.33 11.72
CA THR A 72 -14.92 -5.20 10.62
C THR A 72 -15.62 -5.06 9.27
N VAL A 73 -16.70 -5.82 9.04
CA VAL A 73 -17.49 -5.75 7.80
C VAL A 73 -18.23 -4.42 7.69
N LEU A 74 -18.90 -3.96 8.76
CA LEU A 74 -19.57 -2.65 8.78
C LEU A 74 -18.58 -1.52 8.53
N LEU A 75 -17.41 -1.57 9.18
CA LEU A 75 -16.35 -0.60 8.95
C LEU A 75 -15.95 -0.52 7.48
N VAL A 76 -15.74 -1.65 6.79
CA VAL A 76 -15.37 -1.68 5.37
C VAL A 76 -16.52 -1.20 4.47
N ILE A 77 -17.73 -1.73 4.68
CA ILE A 77 -18.91 -1.43 3.86
C ILE A 77 -19.34 0.05 3.99
N VAL A 78 -19.09 0.69 5.13
CA VAL A 78 -19.40 2.11 5.32
C VAL A 78 -18.24 3.00 4.86
N THR A 79 -17.01 2.69 5.23
CA THR A 79 -15.84 3.55 4.95
C THR A 79 -15.52 3.61 3.46
N VAL A 80 -15.51 2.47 2.77
CA VAL A 80 -15.06 2.40 1.37
C VAL A 80 -15.97 3.23 0.44
N PRO A 81 -17.32 3.12 0.46
CA PRO A 81 -18.18 3.95 -0.37
C PRO A 81 -18.03 5.45 -0.12
N ILE A 82 -17.91 5.87 1.15
CA ILE A 82 -17.69 7.27 1.51
C ILE A 82 -16.35 7.76 0.95
N ALA A 83 -15.29 6.96 1.11
CA ALA A 83 -13.97 7.28 0.58
C ALA A 83 -13.96 7.34 -0.96
N ILE A 84 -14.72 6.47 -1.65
CA ILE A 84 -14.89 6.51 -3.12
C ILE A 84 -15.58 7.81 -3.52
N ALA A 85 -16.74 8.12 -2.92
CA ALA A 85 -17.50 9.33 -3.25
C ALA A 85 -16.64 10.59 -3.04
N LEU A 86 -15.95 10.66 -1.91
CA LEU A 86 -15.04 11.76 -1.59
C LEU A 86 -13.89 11.86 -2.60
N SER A 87 -13.22 10.74 -2.91
CA SER A 87 -12.07 10.71 -3.81
C SER A 87 -12.45 11.04 -5.25
N VAL A 88 -13.59 10.53 -5.73
CA VAL A 88 -14.13 10.85 -7.05
C VAL A 88 -14.47 12.34 -7.14
N ALA A 89 -15.12 12.90 -6.13
CA ALA A 89 -15.46 14.33 -6.09
C ALA A 89 -14.20 15.21 -6.09
N LEU A 90 -13.23 14.93 -5.22
CA LEU A 90 -11.96 15.68 -5.16
C LEU A 90 -11.14 15.54 -6.45
N ALA A 91 -11.07 14.33 -7.02
CA ALA A 91 -10.36 14.09 -8.27
C ALA A 91 -11.02 14.82 -9.44
N TRP A 92 -12.36 14.80 -9.52
CA TRP A 92 -13.08 15.55 -10.53
C TRP A 92 -12.87 17.06 -10.39
N LEU A 93 -12.98 17.61 -9.18
CA LEU A 93 -12.74 19.03 -8.92
C LEU A 93 -11.32 19.45 -9.29
N THR A 94 -10.30 18.67 -8.92
CA THR A 94 -8.90 19.04 -9.16
C THR A 94 -8.44 18.82 -10.60
N GLU A 95 -8.98 17.84 -11.32
CA GLU A 95 -8.54 17.47 -12.67
C GLU A 95 -9.45 17.95 -13.80
N ARG A 96 -10.77 17.98 -13.57
CA ARG A 96 -11.79 18.23 -14.60
C ARG A 96 -12.42 19.62 -14.53
N SER A 97 -12.17 20.40 -13.47
CA SER A 97 -12.72 21.74 -13.33
C SER A 97 -11.64 22.84 -13.36
N ASP A 98 -12.06 24.10 -13.47
CA ASP A 98 -11.23 25.29 -13.34
C ASP A 98 -11.06 25.79 -11.89
N LEU A 99 -11.23 24.89 -10.90
CA LEU A 99 -11.09 25.21 -9.47
C LEU A 99 -9.81 26.01 -9.18
N PRO A 100 -9.93 27.19 -8.53
CA PRO A 100 -8.77 28.02 -8.22
C PRO A 100 -7.84 27.29 -7.25
N GLY A 101 -6.53 27.34 -7.53
CA GLY A 101 -5.54 26.65 -6.71
C GLY A 101 -5.55 25.12 -6.86
N ASN A 102 -6.12 24.55 -7.94
CA ASN A 102 -6.21 23.09 -8.12
C ASN A 102 -4.92 22.29 -7.86
N ARG A 103 -3.73 22.86 -8.15
CA ARG A 103 -2.44 22.22 -7.83
C ARG A 103 -2.22 22.07 -6.33
N LEU A 104 -2.54 23.10 -5.55
CA LEU A 104 -2.46 23.07 -4.09
C LEU A 104 -3.44 22.04 -3.54
N TRP A 105 -4.71 22.09 -3.95
CA TRP A 105 -5.73 21.14 -3.50
C TRP A 105 -5.39 19.70 -3.86
N SER A 106 -4.86 19.47 -5.06
CA SER A 106 -4.41 18.15 -5.49
C SER A 106 -3.25 17.63 -4.64
N TRP A 107 -2.35 18.50 -4.17
CA TRP A 107 -1.29 18.12 -3.23
C TRP A 107 -1.83 17.88 -1.81
N LEU A 108 -2.71 18.77 -1.31
CA LEU A 108 -3.36 18.62 -0.01
C LEU A 108 -4.25 17.37 0.06
N SER A 109 -4.78 16.88 -1.06
CA SER A 109 -5.47 15.58 -1.12
C SER A 109 -4.54 14.37 -0.95
N VAL A 110 -3.23 14.53 -1.09
CA VAL A 110 -2.24 13.44 -0.98
C VAL A 110 -1.43 13.53 0.31
N ALA A 111 -1.22 14.75 0.82
CA ALA A 111 -0.48 15.01 2.04
C ALA A 111 -0.91 14.20 3.29
N PRO A 112 -2.18 13.80 3.50
CA PRO A 112 -2.58 13.02 4.67
C PRO A 112 -1.85 11.68 4.78
N LEU A 113 -1.37 11.09 3.67
CA LEU A 113 -0.55 9.88 3.69
C LEU A 113 0.79 10.05 4.44
N ALA A 114 1.20 11.29 4.72
CA ALA A 114 2.39 11.57 5.51
C ALA A 114 2.15 11.38 7.01
N ILE A 115 0.89 11.38 7.44
CA ILE A 115 0.51 11.26 8.84
C ILE A 115 0.17 9.80 9.11
N PRO A 116 0.88 9.12 10.03
CA PRO A 116 0.53 7.75 10.41
C PRO A 116 -0.91 7.68 10.94
N ALA A 117 -1.62 6.59 10.64
CA ALA A 117 -3.04 6.48 10.97
C ALA A 117 -3.34 6.50 12.47
N PHE A 118 -2.43 5.97 13.29
CA PHE A 118 -2.52 6.08 14.74
C PHE A 118 -2.22 7.50 15.27
N VAL A 119 -1.47 8.32 14.51
CA VAL A 119 -1.29 9.75 14.81
C VAL A 119 -2.58 10.51 14.45
N HIS A 120 -3.27 10.13 13.37
CA HIS A 120 -4.59 10.66 13.06
C HIS A 120 -5.60 10.40 14.18
N SER A 121 -5.72 9.15 14.68
CA SER A 121 -6.64 8.87 15.78
C SER A 121 -6.27 9.58 17.07
N TYR A 122 -4.98 9.57 17.45
CA TYR A 122 -4.46 10.37 18.57
C TYR A 122 -4.86 11.85 18.48
N ALA A 123 -4.71 12.45 17.29
CA ALA A 123 -5.05 13.84 17.09
C ALA A 123 -6.55 14.10 17.25
N TRP A 124 -7.37 13.20 16.71
CA TRP A 124 -8.83 13.31 16.73
C TRP A 124 -9.42 13.12 18.13
N ILE A 125 -8.92 12.16 18.90
CA ILE A 125 -9.40 11.91 20.27
C ILE A 125 -8.94 13.00 21.24
N SER A 126 -7.74 13.53 21.03
CA SER A 126 -7.27 14.71 21.76
C SER A 126 -8.10 15.96 21.42
N PHE A 127 -8.55 16.10 20.17
CA PHE A 127 -9.34 17.26 19.73
C PHE A 127 -10.81 17.17 20.13
N VAL A 128 -11.41 15.98 20.05
CA VAL A 128 -12.78 15.68 20.45
C VAL A 128 -12.78 14.51 21.44
N PRO A 129 -12.56 14.79 22.74
CA PRO A 129 -12.67 13.77 23.78
C PRO A 129 -14.07 13.16 23.77
N GLY A 130 -14.18 11.85 23.57
CA GLY A 130 -15.46 11.15 23.40
C GLY A 130 -15.74 10.69 21.97
N LEU A 131 -14.84 10.92 21.02
CA LEU A 131 -14.93 10.34 19.68
C LEU A 131 -14.52 8.86 19.71
N HIS A 132 -15.49 7.95 19.81
CA HIS A 132 -15.26 6.50 19.84
C HIS A 132 -16.25 5.69 18.98
N GLY A 133 -15.96 4.41 18.76
CA GLY A 133 -16.84 3.47 18.05
C GLY A 133 -16.80 3.56 16.52
N LEU A 134 -17.81 2.98 15.86
CA LEU A 134 -17.82 2.79 14.40
C LEU A 134 -17.70 4.11 13.63
N TRP A 135 -18.48 5.13 13.98
CA TRP A 135 -18.50 6.41 13.25
C TRP A 135 -17.20 7.19 13.36
N ALA A 136 -16.56 7.12 14.53
CA ALA A 136 -15.22 7.64 14.74
C ALA A 136 -14.21 6.89 13.87
N GLY A 137 -14.27 5.55 13.85
CA GLY A 137 -13.43 4.72 13.00
C GLY A 137 -13.60 5.05 11.51
N VAL A 138 -14.83 5.19 11.04
CA VAL A 138 -15.16 5.59 9.66
C VAL A 138 -14.59 6.98 9.35
N LEU A 139 -14.83 7.98 10.19
CA LEU A 139 -14.36 9.35 9.97
C LEU A 139 -12.84 9.40 9.82
N VAL A 140 -12.12 8.86 10.80
CA VAL A 140 -10.65 8.91 10.83
C VAL A 140 -10.06 8.07 9.70
N SER A 141 -10.64 6.90 9.40
CA SER A 141 -10.20 6.05 8.30
C SER A 141 -10.44 6.66 6.92
N VAL A 142 -11.59 7.31 6.68
CA VAL A 142 -11.83 8.02 5.41
C VAL A 142 -10.76 9.08 5.22
N ILE A 143 -10.52 9.89 6.25
CA ILE A 143 -9.59 11.02 6.20
C ILE A 143 -8.13 10.56 6.03
N ALA A 144 -7.73 9.45 6.66
CA ALA A 144 -6.38 8.90 6.55
C ALA A 144 -6.15 8.18 5.21
N TYR A 145 -7.15 7.47 4.68
CA TYR A 145 -6.96 6.52 3.58
C TYR A 145 -7.60 6.90 2.25
N PHE A 146 -8.45 7.93 2.16
CA PHE A 146 -8.96 8.40 0.86
C PHE A 146 -7.86 8.72 -0.18
N PRO A 147 -6.62 9.13 0.17
CA PRO A 147 -5.61 9.40 -0.84
C PRO A 147 -5.24 8.18 -1.70
N PHE A 148 -5.37 6.95 -1.15
CA PHE A 148 -5.16 5.70 -1.88
C PHE A 148 -6.19 5.47 -2.99
N LEU A 149 -7.38 6.07 -2.88
CA LEU A 149 -8.40 6.12 -3.95
C LEU A 149 -8.20 7.34 -4.85
N TYR A 150 -7.93 8.51 -4.27
CA TYR A 150 -7.75 9.76 -5.01
C TYR A 150 -6.64 9.67 -6.08
N LEU A 151 -5.48 9.09 -5.75
CA LEU A 151 -4.34 8.99 -6.66
C LEU A 151 -4.65 8.22 -7.96
N PRO A 152 -5.11 6.95 -7.92
CA PRO A 152 -5.43 6.20 -9.13
C PRO A 152 -6.62 6.80 -9.89
N ILE A 153 -7.63 7.34 -9.19
CA ILE A 153 -8.79 7.99 -9.84
C ILE A 153 -8.36 9.25 -10.59
N SER A 154 -7.54 10.10 -9.97
CA SER A 154 -7.01 11.32 -10.62
C SER A 154 -6.12 10.97 -11.81
N ALA A 155 -5.28 9.94 -11.69
CA ALA A 155 -4.46 9.45 -12.79
C ALA A 155 -5.31 8.89 -13.95
N ALA A 156 -6.40 8.17 -13.66
CA ALA A 156 -7.32 7.66 -14.66
C ALA A 156 -8.07 8.80 -15.37
N LEU A 157 -8.62 9.76 -14.62
CA LEU A 157 -9.33 10.93 -15.16
C LEU A 157 -8.48 11.76 -16.14
N ARG A 158 -7.16 11.84 -15.92
CA ARG A 158 -6.21 12.53 -16.82
C ARG A 158 -5.96 11.79 -18.14
N ARG A 159 -6.19 10.47 -18.18
CA ARG A 159 -5.90 9.62 -19.33
C ARG A 159 -7.11 9.33 -20.22
N LEU A 160 -8.32 9.56 -19.72
CA LEU A 160 -9.54 9.34 -20.51
C LEU A 160 -9.53 10.21 -21.77
N ASP A 161 -10.06 9.66 -22.87
CA ASP A 161 -10.17 10.38 -24.12
C ASP A 161 -11.39 11.33 -24.08
N PRO A 162 -11.19 12.65 -24.24
CA PRO A 162 -12.30 13.61 -24.30
C PRO A 162 -13.31 13.31 -25.42
N ALA A 163 -12.90 12.63 -26.50
CA ALA A 163 -13.78 12.33 -27.63
C ALA A 163 -15.00 11.48 -27.25
N LEU A 164 -14.87 10.60 -26.24
CA LEU A 164 -15.99 9.80 -25.74
C LEU A 164 -17.03 10.67 -25.02
N GLU A 165 -16.57 11.71 -24.31
CA GLU A 165 -17.44 12.67 -23.63
C GLU A 165 -18.12 13.59 -24.65
N ASP A 166 -17.38 14.08 -25.65
CA ASP A 166 -17.89 14.92 -26.74
C ASP A 166 -18.94 14.18 -27.58
N ALA A 167 -18.69 12.91 -27.95
CA ALA A 167 -19.63 12.09 -28.71
C ALA A 167 -20.92 11.83 -27.91
N ALA A 168 -20.81 11.54 -26.62
CA ALA A 168 -21.96 11.38 -25.73
C ALA A 168 -22.78 12.68 -25.60
N ALA A 169 -22.11 13.83 -25.50
CA ALA A 169 -22.76 15.13 -25.48
C ALA A 169 -23.46 15.46 -26.82
N ALA A 170 -22.84 15.13 -27.96
CA ALA A 170 -23.43 15.30 -29.29
C ALA A 170 -24.69 14.44 -29.51
N LEU A 171 -24.77 13.27 -28.84
CA LEU A 171 -25.97 12.44 -28.79
C LEU A 171 -27.05 12.96 -27.82
N GLY A 172 -26.90 14.17 -27.27
CA GLY A 172 -27.89 14.85 -26.43
C GLY A 172 -27.79 14.51 -24.93
N LEU A 173 -26.72 13.86 -24.46
CA LEU A 173 -26.53 13.62 -23.04
C LEU A 173 -26.02 14.89 -22.34
N GLY A 174 -26.72 15.32 -21.29
CA GLY A 174 -26.25 16.40 -20.42
C GLY A 174 -25.04 15.99 -19.55
N PRO A 175 -24.32 16.95 -18.94
CA PRO A 175 -23.04 16.72 -18.26
C PRO A 175 -23.07 15.64 -17.18
N TRP A 176 -24.13 15.60 -16.37
CA TRP A 176 -24.29 14.58 -15.32
C TRP A 176 -24.48 13.17 -15.89
N ARG A 177 -25.22 13.05 -17.00
CA ARG A 177 -25.43 11.77 -17.69
C ARG A 177 -24.15 11.31 -18.38
N VAL A 178 -23.39 12.23 -18.98
CA VAL A 178 -22.05 11.92 -19.53
C VAL A 178 -21.13 11.42 -18.42
N PHE A 179 -21.09 12.12 -17.28
CA PHE A 179 -20.29 11.67 -16.15
C PHE A 179 -20.70 10.27 -15.65
N ALA A 180 -21.99 10.05 -15.36
CA ALA A 180 -22.46 8.80 -14.78
C ALA A 180 -22.42 7.61 -15.74
N ARG A 181 -22.65 7.82 -17.05
CA ARG A 181 -22.72 6.73 -18.05
C ARG A 181 -21.43 6.51 -18.84
N VAL A 182 -20.56 7.51 -18.93
CA VAL A 182 -19.33 7.44 -19.74
C VAL A 182 -18.10 7.48 -18.83
N VAL A 183 -17.97 8.50 -17.98
CA VAL A 183 -16.75 8.70 -17.17
C VAL A 183 -16.67 7.68 -16.02
N LEU A 184 -17.70 7.60 -15.18
CA LEU A 184 -17.70 6.78 -13.98
C LEU A 184 -17.47 5.27 -14.26
N PRO A 185 -18.08 4.65 -15.28
CA PRO A 185 -17.80 3.26 -15.62
C PRO A 185 -16.35 3.03 -16.07
N GLN A 186 -15.71 4.00 -16.72
CA GLN A 186 -14.29 3.92 -17.09
C GLN A 186 -13.36 4.05 -15.87
N LEU A 187 -13.81 4.70 -14.79
CA LEU A 187 -13.06 4.78 -13.54
C LEU A 187 -13.13 3.50 -12.70
N ARG A 188 -13.96 2.52 -13.06
CA ARG A 188 -14.19 1.31 -12.24
C ARG A 188 -12.91 0.57 -11.88
N LEU A 189 -11.93 0.48 -12.78
CA LEU A 189 -10.66 -0.21 -12.50
C LEU A 189 -9.83 0.53 -11.44
N ALA A 190 -9.77 1.85 -11.55
CA ALA A 190 -9.08 2.69 -10.57
C ALA A 190 -9.79 2.65 -9.20
N ILE A 191 -11.13 2.66 -9.22
CA ILE A 191 -11.96 2.55 -8.02
C ILE A 191 -11.77 1.17 -7.38
N CYS A 192 -11.88 0.06 -8.12
CA CYS A 192 -11.71 -1.29 -7.57
C CYS A 192 -10.32 -1.49 -6.94
N GLY A 193 -9.26 -1.08 -7.64
CA GLY A 193 -7.90 -1.16 -7.12
C GLY A 193 -7.70 -0.31 -5.86
N GLY A 194 -8.19 0.93 -5.85
CA GLY A 194 -8.11 1.80 -4.68
C GLY A 194 -8.96 1.28 -3.50
N SER A 195 -10.16 0.73 -3.77
CA SER A 195 -11.05 0.15 -2.76
C SER A 195 -10.45 -1.08 -2.10
N LEU A 196 -9.79 -1.95 -2.88
CA LEU A 196 -9.06 -3.09 -2.34
C LEU A 196 -7.93 -2.61 -1.41
N LEU A 197 -7.14 -1.63 -1.84
CA LEU A 197 -6.06 -1.07 -1.02
C LEU A 197 -6.59 -0.46 0.28
N VAL A 198 -7.64 0.35 0.22
CA VAL A 198 -8.27 0.93 1.42
C VAL A 198 -8.81 -0.18 2.31
N GLY A 199 -9.59 -1.12 1.77
CA GLY A 199 -10.13 -2.25 2.53
C GLY A 199 -9.05 -3.03 3.26
N LEU A 200 -7.96 -3.41 2.57
CA LEU A 200 -6.84 -4.13 3.20
C LEU A 200 -6.16 -3.30 4.31
N HIS A 201 -6.04 -1.97 4.17
CA HIS A 201 -5.55 -1.13 5.27
C HIS A 201 -6.53 -1.11 6.45
N LEU A 202 -7.85 -1.01 6.21
CA LEU A 202 -8.84 -1.05 7.28
C LEU A 202 -8.79 -2.37 8.08
N LEU A 203 -8.57 -3.49 7.39
CA LEU A 203 -8.45 -4.80 8.05
C LEU A 203 -7.14 -4.93 8.82
N ALA A 204 -6.06 -4.34 8.32
CA ALA A 204 -4.72 -4.50 8.86
C ALA A 204 -4.37 -3.53 10.00
N GLU A 205 -5.17 -2.49 10.22
CA GLU A 205 -4.81 -1.47 11.19
C GLU A 205 -5.06 -1.83 12.64
N TYR A 206 -4.09 -1.50 13.47
CA TYR A 206 -4.14 -1.67 14.92
C TYR A 206 -4.29 -0.32 15.62
N GLY A 207 -3.29 0.54 15.49
CA GLY A 207 -3.17 1.74 16.33
C GLY A 207 -4.30 2.74 16.14
N LEU A 208 -4.86 2.86 14.93
CA LEU A 208 -6.02 3.73 14.68
C LEU A 208 -7.22 3.32 15.55
N TYR A 209 -7.57 2.04 15.53
CA TYR A 209 -8.81 1.55 16.15
C TYR A 209 -8.73 1.35 17.66
N VAL A 210 -7.54 1.03 18.19
CA VAL A 210 -7.35 0.97 19.65
C VAL A 210 -7.60 2.33 20.29
N PHE A 211 -7.04 3.41 19.72
CA PHE A 211 -7.28 4.75 20.25
C PHE A 211 -8.78 5.10 20.21
N ILE A 212 -9.46 4.78 19.12
CA ILE A 212 -10.90 5.04 18.92
C ILE A 212 -11.80 4.07 19.73
N ARG A 213 -11.21 3.10 20.43
CA ARG A 213 -11.92 2.07 21.20
C ARG A 213 -12.94 1.33 20.33
N PHE A 214 -12.50 0.95 19.14
CA PHE A 214 -13.32 0.19 18.20
C PHE A 214 -12.69 -1.18 17.97
N ASP A 215 -13.41 -2.23 18.35
CA ASP A 215 -12.91 -3.59 18.28
C ASP A 215 -12.96 -4.12 16.84
N THR A 216 -11.79 -4.45 16.30
CA THR A 216 -11.61 -5.14 15.02
C THR A 216 -10.87 -6.46 15.25
N PHE A 217 -10.80 -7.31 14.22
CA PHE A 217 -9.96 -8.50 14.30
C PHE A 217 -8.51 -8.19 14.66
N THR A 218 -7.95 -7.12 14.10
CA THR A 218 -6.55 -6.75 14.37
C THR A 218 -6.35 -6.33 15.83
N THR A 219 -7.25 -5.54 16.41
CA THR A 219 -7.15 -5.19 17.84
C THR A 219 -7.27 -6.43 18.72
N ALA A 220 -8.26 -7.29 18.45
CA ALA A 220 -8.47 -8.52 19.22
C ALA A 220 -7.30 -9.51 19.12
N ILE A 221 -6.62 -9.60 17.97
CA ILE A 221 -5.43 -10.46 17.82
C ILE A 221 -4.30 -9.95 18.71
N VAL A 222 -4.04 -8.64 18.71
CA VAL A 222 -2.98 -8.04 19.53
C VAL A 222 -3.31 -8.18 21.02
N ASP A 223 -4.56 -7.94 21.42
CA ASP A 223 -5.00 -8.10 22.81
C ASP A 223 -4.84 -9.56 23.28
N GLN A 224 -5.25 -10.53 22.46
CA GLN A 224 -5.11 -11.94 22.77
C GLN A 224 -3.64 -12.38 22.82
N PHE A 225 -2.80 -11.82 21.94
CA PHE A 225 -1.37 -12.06 21.94
C PHE A 225 -0.73 -11.55 23.22
N GLN A 226 -1.05 -10.32 23.66
CA GLN A 226 -0.52 -9.73 24.88
C GLN A 226 -1.03 -10.44 26.14
N SER A 227 -2.29 -10.87 26.14
CA SER A 227 -2.93 -11.46 27.34
C SER A 227 -2.55 -12.92 27.58
N THR A 228 -2.32 -13.72 26.53
CA THR A 228 -2.08 -15.17 26.66
C THR A 228 -0.79 -15.62 25.97
N PHE A 229 0.08 -14.68 25.60
CA PHE A 229 1.38 -14.93 24.98
C PHE A 229 1.31 -15.94 23.81
N ASN A 230 0.62 -15.54 22.74
CA ASN A 230 0.46 -16.33 21.51
C ASN A 230 -0.28 -17.69 21.67
N GLY A 231 -1.45 -17.64 22.30
CA GLY A 231 -2.34 -18.79 22.43
C GLY A 231 -3.04 -19.21 21.12
N PRO A 232 -3.66 -20.41 21.07
CA PRO A 232 -4.42 -20.90 19.91
C PRO A 232 -5.51 -19.92 19.45
N ALA A 233 -6.14 -19.19 20.37
CA ALA A 233 -7.17 -18.21 20.07
C ALA A 233 -6.67 -17.07 19.15
N ALA A 234 -5.47 -16.52 19.39
CA ALA A 234 -4.91 -15.47 18.56
C ALA A 234 -4.67 -15.96 17.12
N ASN A 235 -4.19 -17.19 16.98
CA ASN A 235 -3.97 -17.82 15.68
C ASN A 235 -5.28 -18.09 14.93
N MET A 236 -6.36 -18.45 15.63
CA MET A 236 -7.67 -18.64 15.01
C MET A 236 -8.29 -17.30 14.57
N LEU A 237 -8.15 -16.24 15.36
CA LEU A 237 -8.54 -14.88 14.95
C LEU A 237 -7.75 -14.42 13.72
N ALA A 238 -6.44 -14.67 13.69
CA ALA A 238 -5.59 -14.40 12.53
C ALA A 238 -6.02 -15.19 11.29
N ALA A 239 -6.42 -16.45 11.44
CA ALA A 239 -6.95 -17.27 10.34
C ALA A 239 -8.24 -16.68 9.75
N VAL A 240 -9.17 -16.23 10.60
CA VAL A 240 -10.40 -15.55 10.16
C VAL A 240 -10.08 -14.23 9.44
N LEU A 241 -9.16 -13.43 9.99
CA LEU A 241 -8.72 -12.18 9.36
C LEU A 241 -8.09 -12.43 7.97
N VAL A 242 -7.24 -13.45 7.85
CA VAL A 242 -6.70 -13.88 6.55
C VAL A 242 -7.81 -14.27 5.59
N ALA A 243 -8.81 -15.03 6.04
CA ALA A 243 -9.95 -15.39 5.21
C ALA A 243 -10.71 -14.14 4.73
N CYS A 244 -10.89 -13.13 5.57
CA CYS A 244 -11.48 -11.84 5.18
C CYS A 244 -10.63 -11.10 4.12
N CYS A 245 -9.31 -11.05 4.29
CA CYS A 245 -8.40 -10.45 3.31
C CYS A 245 -8.45 -11.18 1.96
N LEU A 246 -8.42 -12.52 1.97
CA LEU A 246 -8.53 -13.34 0.76
C LEU A 246 -9.90 -13.19 0.10
N PHE A 247 -10.97 -13.05 0.88
CA PHE A 247 -12.31 -12.79 0.35
C PHE A 247 -12.38 -11.42 -0.35
N LEU A 248 -11.83 -10.36 0.25
CA LEU A 248 -11.75 -9.04 -0.40
C LEU A 248 -10.91 -9.09 -1.68
N LEU A 249 -9.81 -9.84 -1.67
CA LEU A 249 -8.96 -10.05 -2.84
C LEU A 249 -9.70 -10.79 -3.96
N ALA A 250 -10.41 -11.86 -3.62
CA ALA A 250 -11.22 -12.61 -4.57
C ALA A 250 -12.33 -11.75 -5.16
N LEU A 251 -13.00 -10.94 -4.33
CA LEU A 251 -14.04 -10.01 -4.76
C LEU A 251 -13.49 -8.97 -5.74
N GLU A 252 -12.28 -8.41 -5.51
CA GLU A 252 -11.63 -7.50 -6.47
C GLU A 252 -11.38 -8.19 -7.80
N VAL A 253 -10.82 -9.39 -7.80
CA VAL A 253 -10.54 -10.16 -9.04
C VAL A 253 -11.84 -10.45 -9.81
N MET A 254 -12.91 -10.82 -9.10
CA MET A 254 -14.23 -11.08 -9.70
C MET A 254 -14.87 -9.82 -10.29
N ILE A 255 -14.84 -8.69 -9.59
CA ILE A 255 -15.44 -7.42 -10.05
C ILE A 255 -14.63 -6.80 -11.19
N ARG A 256 -13.30 -6.95 -11.15
CA ARG A 256 -12.38 -6.33 -12.12
C ARG A 256 -12.53 -6.89 -13.54
N GLY A 257 -12.84 -8.17 -13.69
CA GLY A 257 -13.01 -8.84 -14.99
C GLY A 257 -11.74 -8.84 -15.86
N GLU A 258 -11.88 -9.27 -17.13
CA GLU A 258 -10.76 -9.31 -18.10
C GLU A 258 -10.48 -7.96 -18.79
N GLU A 259 -11.18 -6.89 -18.41
CA GLU A 259 -11.15 -5.66 -19.18
C GLU A 259 -9.82 -4.91 -19.04
N ARG A 260 -9.03 -5.02 -20.12
CA ARG A 260 -7.89 -4.16 -20.41
C ARG A 260 -8.42 -3.05 -21.32
N TYR A 261 -8.59 -1.85 -20.78
CA TYR A 261 -8.78 -0.67 -21.63
C TYR A 261 -7.49 -0.41 -22.40
N ALA A 262 -7.35 -1.06 -23.56
CA ALA A 262 -6.34 -0.73 -24.55
C ALA A 262 -6.70 0.63 -25.15
N ARG A 263 -5.75 1.55 -25.20
CA ARG A 263 -5.89 2.78 -25.96
C ARG A 263 -5.94 2.38 -27.44
N VAL A 264 -7.14 2.37 -28.02
CA VAL A 264 -7.32 2.07 -29.45
C VAL A 264 -6.87 3.31 -30.22
N GLY A 265 -5.66 3.25 -30.79
CA GLY A 265 -5.15 4.25 -31.73
C GLY A 265 -4.07 5.20 -31.19
N SER A 266 -3.28 5.75 -32.11
CA SER A 266 -2.24 6.76 -31.91
C SER A 266 -2.78 8.18 -31.68
N GLY A 267 -4.07 8.30 -31.35
CA GLY A 267 -4.83 9.56 -31.35
C GLY A 267 -4.07 10.71 -30.69
N ALA A 268 -4.02 11.84 -31.40
CA ALA A 268 -3.36 13.06 -30.94
C ALA A 268 -3.83 13.42 -29.52
N ALA A 269 -2.88 13.75 -28.63
CA ALA A 269 -3.19 14.13 -27.26
C ALA A 269 -4.03 15.40 -27.24
N ARG A 270 -5.36 15.27 -27.15
CA ARG A 270 -6.26 16.41 -27.02
C ARG A 270 -6.20 16.95 -25.60
N LYS A 271 -6.03 18.26 -25.45
CA LYS A 271 -6.15 18.92 -24.15
C LYS A 271 -7.61 18.83 -23.72
N GLN A 272 -7.85 18.17 -22.60
CA GLN A 272 -9.15 18.08 -21.97
C GLN A 272 -9.66 19.48 -21.60
N GLN A 273 -10.85 19.85 -22.05
CA GLN A 273 -11.49 21.09 -21.62
C GLN A 273 -11.92 20.96 -20.16
N ARG A 274 -11.59 21.98 -19.36
CA ARG A 274 -12.01 22.04 -17.96
C ARG A 274 -13.41 22.63 -17.87
N ALA A 275 -14.26 22.01 -17.07
CA ALA A 275 -15.57 22.55 -16.72
C ALA A 275 -15.40 23.89 -16.00
N ARG A 276 -16.11 24.92 -16.47
CA ARG A 276 -16.10 26.25 -15.87
C ARG A 276 -17.09 26.30 -14.70
N LEU A 277 -16.59 26.49 -13.48
CA LEU A 277 -17.41 26.55 -12.27
C LEU A 277 -18.08 27.92 -12.08
N GLY A 278 -17.47 29.00 -12.57
CA GLY A 278 -17.99 30.36 -12.40
C GLY A 278 -18.26 30.68 -10.91
N ARG A 279 -19.47 31.14 -10.58
CA ARG A 279 -19.86 31.44 -9.17
C ARG A 279 -19.93 30.19 -8.28
N ALA A 280 -20.08 29.00 -8.85
CA ALA A 280 -20.05 27.75 -8.08
C ALA A 280 -18.63 27.39 -7.61
N ALA A 281 -17.59 28.10 -8.05
CA ALA A 281 -16.22 27.86 -7.58
C ALA A 281 -16.09 28.02 -6.06
N LEU A 282 -16.76 29.01 -5.46
CA LEU A 282 -16.72 29.27 -4.02
C LEU A 282 -17.28 28.11 -3.19
N PRO A 283 -18.52 27.63 -3.41
CA PRO A 283 -19.02 26.46 -2.68
C PRO A 283 -18.23 25.19 -3.00
N CYS A 284 -17.71 25.04 -4.23
CA CYS A 284 -16.86 23.89 -4.59
C CYS A 284 -15.51 23.88 -3.86
N LEU A 285 -15.03 25.02 -3.34
CA LEU A 285 -13.82 25.07 -2.51
C LEU A 285 -14.05 24.54 -1.10
N LEU A 286 -15.29 24.52 -0.61
CA LEU A 286 -15.60 24.05 0.75
C LEU A 286 -15.23 22.58 0.95
N LEU A 287 -15.43 21.75 -0.09
CA LEU A 287 -15.10 20.33 -0.01
C LEU A 287 -13.58 20.08 0.16
N PRO A 288 -12.68 20.53 -0.75
CA PRO A 288 -11.25 20.33 -0.57
C PRO A 288 -10.69 21.09 0.64
N ALA A 289 -11.24 22.26 0.99
CA ALA A 289 -10.84 22.98 2.20
C ALA A 289 -11.23 22.24 3.47
N GLY A 290 -12.46 21.74 3.55
CA GLY A 290 -12.96 20.94 4.67
C GLY A 290 -12.16 19.66 4.83
N VAL A 291 -11.90 18.93 3.74
CA VAL A 291 -11.07 17.72 3.78
C VAL A 291 -9.65 18.02 4.24
N ALA A 292 -9.01 19.09 3.73
CA ALA A 292 -7.67 19.49 4.16
C ALA A 292 -7.64 19.90 5.65
N LEU A 293 -8.67 20.61 6.12
CA LEU A 293 -8.79 21.00 7.53
C LEU A 293 -8.96 19.78 8.44
N LEU A 294 -9.82 18.83 8.06
CA LEU A 294 -10.09 17.62 8.84
C LEU A 294 -8.92 16.63 8.82
N SER A 295 -8.22 16.52 7.68
CA SER A 295 -7.09 15.58 7.52
C SER A 295 -5.76 16.11 8.01
N LEU A 296 -5.45 17.37 7.77
CA LEU A 296 -4.16 17.95 8.12
C LEU A 296 -4.30 18.94 9.27
N GLY A 297 -5.32 19.80 9.21
CA GLY A 297 -5.54 20.84 10.21
C GLY A 297 -5.69 20.26 11.62
N VAL A 298 -6.56 19.28 11.82
CA VAL A 298 -6.75 18.64 13.14
C VAL A 298 -5.45 18.03 13.67
N PRO A 299 -4.73 17.15 12.95
CA PRO A 299 -3.41 16.65 13.40
C PRO A 299 -2.38 17.74 13.69
N PHE A 300 -2.19 18.71 12.81
CA PHE A 300 -1.17 19.75 13.02
C PHE A 300 -1.50 20.67 14.19
N VAL A 301 -2.76 21.06 14.34
CA VAL A 301 -3.20 21.88 15.49
C VAL A 301 -3.04 21.10 16.78
N THR A 302 -3.46 19.84 16.82
CA THR A 302 -3.38 19.03 18.04
C THR A 302 -1.93 18.73 18.45
N VAL A 303 -1.09 18.26 17.51
CA VAL A 303 0.34 18.02 17.78
C VAL A 303 1.03 19.33 18.18
N GLY A 304 0.72 20.44 17.51
CA GLY A 304 1.25 21.77 17.86
C GLY A 304 0.83 22.20 19.27
N ARG A 305 -0.43 22.01 19.66
CA ARG A 305 -0.93 22.30 21.01
C ARG A 305 -0.21 21.48 22.08
N TRP A 306 0.00 20.19 21.85
CA TRP A 306 0.71 19.32 22.80
C TRP A 306 2.20 19.65 22.91
N LEU A 307 2.86 19.99 21.80
CA LEU A 307 4.25 20.48 21.81
C LEU A 307 4.39 21.79 22.59
N LEU A 308 3.44 22.71 22.41
CA LEU A 308 3.42 23.98 23.15
C LEU A 308 3.14 23.75 24.65
N ALA A 309 2.20 22.85 24.97
CA ALA A 309 1.83 22.55 26.35
C ALA A 309 2.96 21.88 27.14
N GLY A 310 3.67 20.93 26.51
CA GLY A 310 4.78 20.26 27.18
C GLY A 310 6.09 21.05 27.17
N GLY A 311 6.25 22.05 26.31
CA GLY A 311 7.41 22.93 26.30
C GLY A 311 8.73 22.23 25.92
N ALA A 312 9.82 22.61 26.58
CA ALA A 312 11.15 22.05 26.29
C ALA A 312 11.36 20.65 26.88
N ASP A 313 10.65 20.30 27.96
CA ASP A 313 10.86 19.06 28.72
C ASP A 313 10.51 17.80 27.90
N VAL A 314 9.60 17.96 26.93
CA VAL A 314 9.17 16.92 26.00
C VAL A 314 10.27 16.53 25.00
N TRP A 315 11.20 17.45 24.72
CA TRP A 315 12.26 17.27 23.74
C TRP A 315 13.45 16.54 24.35
N ARG A 316 13.19 15.31 24.80
CA ARG A 316 14.19 14.40 25.40
C ARG A 316 15.11 13.86 24.31
N TRP A 317 16.06 14.67 23.86
CA TRP A 317 16.91 14.42 22.68
C TRP A 317 17.68 13.09 22.74
N ASP A 318 18.04 12.62 23.94
CA ASP A 318 18.71 11.33 24.09
C ASP A 318 17.80 10.16 23.67
N GLU A 319 16.54 10.17 24.12
CA GLU A 319 15.56 9.15 23.76
C GLU A 319 15.08 9.30 22.33
N ILE A 320 14.82 10.53 21.89
CA ILE A 320 14.40 10.83 20.51
C ILE A 320 15.51 10.46 19.52
N GLY A 321 16.77 10.79 19.82
CA GLY A 321 17.92 10.48 18.99
C GLY A 321 18.14 8.97 18.84
N LEU A 322 18.02 8.22 19.95
CA LEU A 322 18.05 6.75 19.91
C LEU A 322 16.91 6.20 19.05
N ALA A 323 15.69 6.69 19.25
CA ALA A 323 14.52 6.18 18.55
C ALA A 323 14.54 6.49 17.05
N LEU A 324 14.97 7.70 16.69
CA LEU A 324 15.22 8.12 15.32
C LEU A 324 16.31 7.25 14.67
N GLY A 325 17.43 7.03 15.35
CA GLY A 325 18.54 6.21 14.88
C GLY A 325 18.13 4.76 14.61
N GLN A 326 17.41 4.13 15.55
CA GLN A 326 16.91 2.76 15.38
C GLN A 326 15.87 2.67 14.25
N THR A 327 14.99 3.65 14.13
CA THR A 327 13.98 3.71 13.05
C THR A 327 14.63 3.84 11.68
N LEU A 328 15.58 4.76 11.53
CA LEU A 328 16.36 4.95 10.29
C LEU A 328 17.14 3.69 9.93
N PHE A 329 17.82 3.06 10.90
CA PHE A 329 18.57 1.83 10.69
C PHE A 329 17.66 0.71 10.17
N LEU A 330 16.55 0.44 10.86
CA LEU A 330 15.59 -0.58 10.45
C LEU A 330 14.95 -0.27 9.09
N ALA A 331 14.60 1.00 8.84
CA ALA A 331 13.98 1.43 7.59
C ALA A 331 14.94 1.26 6.40
N ILE A 332 16.21 1.65 6.54
CA ILE A 332 17.21 1.52 5.46
C ILE A 332 17.54 0.06 5.22
N VAL A 333 17.90 -0.70 6.27
CA VAL A 333 18.30 -2.10 6.12
C VAL A 333 17.13 -2.94 5.62
N GLY A 334 15.94 -2.76 6.19
CA GLY A 334 14.73 -3.46 5.75
C GLY A 334 14.35 -3.10 4.30
N ALA A 335 14.49 -1.84 3.89
CA ALA A 335 14.25 -1.44 2.50
C ALA A 335 15.23 -2.06 1.51
N VAL A 336 16.52 -2.13 1.86
CA VAL A 336 17.52 -2.85 1.05
C VAL A 336 17.15 -4.31 0.92
N LEU A 337 16.87 -4.98 2.05
CA LEU A 337 16.53 -6.42 2.06
C LEU A 337 15.27 -6.73 1.25
N ALA A 338 14.20 -5.96 1.45
CA ALA A 338 12.95 -6.13 0.70
C ALA A 338 13.17 -5.91 -0.82
N THR A 339 13.97 -4.91 -1.20
CA THR A 339 14.26 -4.60 -2.61
C THR A 339 15.12 -5.68 -3.26
N VAL A 340 16.15 -6.16 -2.56
CA VAL A 340 16.99 -7.28 -3.02
C VAL A 340 16.15 -8.55 -3.17
N ALA A 341 15.27 -8.86 -2.20
CA ALA A 341 14.36 -9.99 -2.27
C ALA A 341 13.32 -9.86 -3.40
N ALA A 342 12.86 -8.64 -3.69
CA ALA A 342 11.92 -8.38 -4.78
C ALA A 342 12.56 -8.45 -6.18
N MET A 343 13.89 -8.28 -6.29
CA MET A 343 14.58 -8.15 -7.58
C MET A 343 14.43 -9.37 -8.52
N PRO A 344 14.64 -10.63 -8.07
CA PRO A 344 14.48 -11.80 -8.95
C PRO A 344 13.06 -11.92 -9.49
N MET A 345 12.08 -11.61 -8.64
CA MET A 345 10.68 -11.68 -8.97
C MET A 345 10.26 -10.58 -9.96
N ALA A 346 10.73 -9.35 -9.75
CA ALA A 346 10.55 -8.25 -10.70
C ALA A 346 11.20 -8.53 -12.05
N TRP A 347 12.38 -9.17 -12.07
CA TRP A 347 13.07 -9.54 -13.30
C TRP A 347 12.27 -10.57 -14.11
N ILE A 348 11.78 -11.64 -13.50
CA ILE A 348 10.99 -12.68 -14.17
C ILE A 348 9.68 -12.12 -14.72
N SER A 349 9.00 -11.27 -13.96
CA SER A 349 7.76 -10.59 -14.35
C SER A 349 7.86 -9.91 -15.72
N ILE A 350 9.01 -9.28 -16.00
CA ILE A 350 9.24 -8.51 -17.22
C ILE A 350 9.98 -9.31 -18.30
N ARG A 351 11.02 -10.06 -17.93
CA ARG A 351 11.96 -10.69 -18.89
C ARG A 351 11.57 -12.11 -19.28
N ALA A 352 10.79 -12.81 -18.45
CA ALA A 352 10.39 -14.20 -18.68
C ALA A 352 8.91 -14.45 -18.33
N PRO A 353 7.97 -13.77 -19.03
CA PRO A 353 6.54 -13.97 -18.79
C PRO A 353 6.14 -15.41 -19.13
N GLY A 354 5.33 -16.03 -18.26
CA GLY A 354 4.97 -17.44 -18.38
C GLY A 354 4.03 -17.91 -17.28
N ARG A 355 3.66 -19.21 -17.28
CA ARG A 355 2.77 -19.78 -16.26
C ARG A 355 3.38 -19.73 -14.85
N LEU A 356 4.65 -20.11 -14.73
CA LEU A 356 5.38 -20.06 -13.47
C LEU A 356 5.45 -18.64 -12.92
N GLN A 357 5.76 -17.66 -13.77
CA GLN A 357 5.76 -16.25 -13.41
C GLN A 357 4.40 -15.80 -12.84
N ARG A 358 3.28 -16.13 -13.50
CA ARG A 358 1.93 -15.81 -12.97
C ARG A 358 1.66 -16.48 -11.62
N LEU A 359 2.07 -17.72 -11.43
CA LEU A 359 1.92 -18.42 -10.15
C LEU A 359 2.69 -17.71 -9.04
N LEU A 360 3.98 -17.42 -9.27
CA LEU A 360 4.83 -16.71 -8.31
C LEU A 360 4.29 -15.29 -8.01
N GLU A 361 3.69 -14.63 -9.01
CA GLU A 361 3.04 -13.33 -8.80
C GLU A 361 1.79 -13.46 -7.95
N GLY A 362 0.97 -14.49 -8.18
CA GLY A 362 -0.18 -14.81 -7.32
C GLY A 362 0.24 -15.02 -5.87
N CYS A 363 1.32 -15.76 -5.62
CA CYS A 363 1.85 -15.95 -4.26
C CYS A 363 2.21 -14.62 -3.60
N ASN A 364 2.95 -13.75 -4.29
CA ASN A 364 3.34 -12.46 -3.75
C ASN A 364 2.14 -11.51 -3.57
N TYR A 365 1.13 -11.60 -4.44
CA TYR A 365 -0.09 -10.81 -4.33
C TYR A 365 -0.92 -11.23 -3.10
N ILE A 366 -1.04 -12.54 -2.86
CA ILE A 366 -1.67 -13.09 -1.66
C ILE A 366 -0.93 -12.63 -0.40
N VAL A 367 0.39 -12.73 -0.37
CA VAL A 367 1.20 -12.33 0.79
C VAL A 367 1.10 -10.84 1.05
N GLY A 368 1.05 -10.02 0.00
CA GLY A 368 0.84 -8.57 0.13
C GLY A 368 -0.54 -8.15 0.62
N ALA A 369 -1.52 -9.05 0.62
CA ALA A 369 -2.82 -8.82 1.24
C ALA A 369 -2.85 -9.17 2.74
N LEU A 370 -1.80 -9.81 3.27
CA LEU A 370 -1.74 -10.21 4.68
C LEU A 370 -1.46 -9.00 5.57
N PRO A 371 -2.24 -8.81 6.64
CA PRO A 371 -1.94 -7.82 7.67
C PRO A 371 -0.59 -8.06 8.34
N GLY A 372 0.07 -6.97 8.75
CA GLY A 372 1.34 -7.03 9.50
C GLY A 372 1.23 -7.85 10.78
N VAL A 373 0.10 -7.74 11.50
CA VAL A 373 -0.18 -8.53 12.72
C VAL A 373 -0.17 -10.04 12.45
N VAL A 374 -0.66 -10.48 11.28
CA VAL A 374 -0.73 -11.89 10.90
C VAL A 374 0.67 -12.41 10.59
N ILE A 375 1.46 -11.64 9.83
CA ILE A 375 2.87 -11.98 9.54
C ILE A 375 3.66 -12.04 10.85
N ALA A 376 3.47 -11.07 11.74
CA ALA A 376 4.13 -11.02 13.03
C ALA A 376 3.76 -12.20 13.92
N LEU A 377 2.47 -12.49 14.11
CA LEU A 377 2.02 -13.62 14.92
C LEU A 377 2.56 -14.95 14.38
N ALA A 378 2.54 -15.14 13.06
CA ALA A 378 3.11 -16.34 12.45
C ALA A 378 4.61 -16.44 12.75
N LEU A 379 5.39 -15.38 12.54
CA LEU A 379 6.83 -15.35 12.81
C LEU A 379 7.16 -15.56 14.29
N VAL A 380 6.39 -14.98 15.22
CA VAL A 380 6.52 -15.29 16.65
C VAL A 380 6.32 -16.77 16.87
N THR A 381 5.27 -17.36 16.32
CA THR A 381 4.99 -18.78 16.57
C THR A 381 6.04 -19.70 15.95
N ILE A 382 6.53 -19.38 14.74
CA ILE A 382 7.61 -20.11 14.06
C ILE A 382 8.88 -20.07 14.88
N THR A 383 9.29 -18.86 15.31
CA THR A 383 10.52 -18.70 16.08
C THR A 383 10.40 -19.38 17.43
N VAL A 384 9.32 -19.18 18.18
CA VAL A 384 9.13 -19.83 19.48
C VAL A 384 9.09 -21.36 19.39
N ARG A 385 8.43 -21.94 18.38
CA ARG A 385 8.25 -23.41 18.30
C ARG A 385 9.36 -24.14 17.57
N VAL A 386 9.98 -23.53 16.57
CA VAL A 386 10.91 -24.21 15.64
C VAL A 386 12.33 -23.66 15.73
N ALA A 387 12.47 -22.34 15.94
CA ALA A 387 13.76 -21.66 15.87
C ALA A 387 13.93 -20.64 17.00
N LEU A 388 13.85 -21.12 18.25
CA LEU A 388 13.83 -20.27 19.44
C LEU A 388 14.99 -19.26 19.51
N PRO A 389 16.23 -19.58 19.06
CA PRO A 389 17.33 -18.61 19.03
C PRO A 389 17.08 -17.37 18.15
N LEU A 390 16.11 -17.42 17.23
CA LEU A 390 15.74 -16.30 16.38
C LEU A 390 14.60 -15.46 16.99
N TYR A 391 13.93 -15.92 18.04
CA TYR A 391 12.85 -15.17 18.67
C TYR A 391 13.36 -13.84 19.24
N GLN A 392 12.61 -12.76 19.00
CA GLN A 392 12.97 -11.40 19.45
C GLN A 392 14.40 -10.99 19.05
N THR A 393 14.81 -11.26 17.82
CA THR A 393 16.10 -10.84 17.27
C THR A 393 15.94 -9.81 16.15
N LEU A 394 17.01 -9.04 15.89
CA LEU A 394 17.06 -8.12 14.75
C LEU A 394 16.79 -8.84 13.42
N PHE A 395 17.22 -10.10 13.29
CA PHE A 395 16.96 -10.90 12.10
C PHE A 395 15.46 -11.08 11.88
N THR A 396 14.71 -11.45 12.91
CA THR A 396 13.28 -11.76 12.79
C THR A 396 12.45 -10.54 12.42
N ILE A 397 12.75 -9.37 12.99
CA ILE A 397 12.04 -8.15 12.61
C ILE A 397 12.38 -7.70 11.17
N LEU A 398 13.65 -7.76 10.76
CA LEU A 398 14.05 -7.43 9.39
C LEU A 398 13.46 -8.40 8.37
N PHE A 399 13.38 -9.68 8.73
CA PHE A 399 12.72 -10.70 7.94
C PHE A 399 11.21 -10.44 7.81
N GLY A 400 10.53 -10.11 8.91
CA GLY A 400 9.14 -9.69 8.91
C GLY A 400 8.88 -8.48 8.01
N TYR A 401 9.74 -7.45 8.10
CA TYR A 401 9.66 -6.29 7.21
C TYR A 401 9.90 -6.63 5.75
N ALA A 402 10.87 -7.50 5.45
CA ALA A 402 11.10 -7.96 4.09
C ALA A 402 9.85 -8.64 3.52
N LEU A 403 9.20 -9.53 4.29
CA LEU A 403 7.97 -10.19 3.87
C LEU A 403 6.81 -9.20 3.64
N MET A 404 6.57 -8.31 4.61
CA MET A 404 5.46 -7.37 4.60
C MET A 404 5.57 -6.31 3.50
N PHE A 405 6.78 -5.84 3.21
CA PHE A 405 6.99 -4.72 2.28
C PHE A 405 7.56 -5.12 0.91
N LEU A 406 7.88 -6.39 0.68
CA LEU A 406 8.29 -6.91 -0.63
C LEU A 406 7.31 -6.53 -1.77
N PRO A 407 5.98 -6.60 -1.61
CA PRO A 407 5.03 -6.18 -2.66
C PRO A 407 5.20 -4.72 -3.06
N ARG A 408 5.53 -3.83 -2.10
CA ARG A 408 5.74 -2.39 -2.37
C ARG A 408 7.01 -2.16 -3.19
N ALA A 409 8.07 -2.91 -2.90
CA ALA A 409 9.30 -2.89 -3.71
C ALA A 409 9.07 -3.40 -5.13
N LEU A 410 8.29 -4.48 -5.29
CA LEU A 410 8.00 -5.08 -6.60
C LEU A 410 7.36 -4.10 -7.60
N ILE A 411 6.42 -3.26 -7.15
CA ILE A 411 5.71 -2.32 -8.02
C ILE A 411 6.70 -1.35 -8.70
N SER A 412 7.59 -0.75 -7.91
CA SER A 412 8.58 0.22 -8.41
C SER A 412 9.65 -0.46 -9.28
N LEU A 413 10.12 -1.64 -8.84
CA LEU A 413 11.12 -2.40 -9.58
C LEU A 413 10.60 -2.85 -10.95
N ARG A 414 9.37 -3.37 -11.05
CA ARG A 414 8.77 -3.78 -12.33
C ARG A 414 8.70 -2.62 -13.32
N ALA A 415 8.21 -1.47 -12.88
CA ALA A 415 8.11 -0.29 -13.72
C ALA A 415 9.49 0.15 -14.24
N SER A 416 10.53 0.08 -13.41
CA SER A 416 11.89 0.48 -13.78
C SER A 416 12.59 -0.50 -14.72
N ILE A 417 12.45 -1.81 -14.47
CA ILE A 417 13.04 -2.86 -15.31
C ILE A 417 12.37 -2.87 -16.68
N ALA A 418 11.06 -2.62 -16.74
CA ALA A 418 10.31 -2.50 -18.00
C ALA A 418 10.81 -1.35 -18.89
N GLN A 419 11.35 -0.29 -18.29
CA GLN A 419 11.92 0.85 -19.03
C GLN A 419 13.34 0.59 -19.55
N ALA A 420 14.02 -0.48 -19.12
CA ALA A 420 15.36 -0.82 -19.59
C ALA A 420 15.27 -1.78 -20.80
N PRO A 421 15.53 -1.32 -22.04
CA PRO A 421 15.44 -2.15 -23.24
C PRO A 421 16.42 -3.34 -23.20
N VAL A 422 15.96 -4.52 -23.64
CA VAL A 422 16.78 -5.75 -23.71
C VAL A 422 17.92 -5.59 -24.72
N GLU A 423 17.70 -4.72 -25.71
CA GLU A 423 18.62 -4.43 -26.81
C GLU A 423 19.95 -3.88 -26.31
N LEU A 424 19.96 -3.09 -25.23
CA LEU A 424 21.19 -2.56 -24.63
C LEU A 424 22.03 -3.66 -23.99
N GLU A 425 21.39 -4.65 -23.36
CA GLU A 425 22.08 -5.82 -22.80
C GLU A 425 22.68 -6.70 -23.90
N ARG A 426 21.96 -6.88 -25.02
CA ARG A 426 22.45 -7.60 -26.19
C ARG A 426 23.62 -6.87 -26.85
N ALA A 427 23.54 -5.55 -27.02
CA ALA A 427 24.63 -4.74 -27.57
C ALA A 427 25.89 -4.83 -26.68
N ALA A 428 25.74 -4.73 -25.36
CA ALA A 428 26.86 -4.91 -24.43
C ALA A 428 27.48 -6.31 -24.52
N SER A 429 26.65 -7.34 -24.71
CA SER A 429 27.11 -8.73 -24.90
C SER A 429 27.84 -8.92 -26.23
N SER A 430 27.37 -8.30 -27.31
CA SER A 430 28.05 -8.30 -28.62
C SER A 430 29.40 -7.59 -28.59
N LEU A 431 29.59 -6.63 -27.68
CA LEU A 431 30.87 -5.96 -27.41
C LEU A 431 31.80 -6.80 -26.49
N GLY A 432 31.53 -8.09 -26.32
CA GLY A 432 32.38 -9.03 -25.58
C GLY A 432 32.16 -9.02 -24.07
N ARG A 433 31.17 -8.29 -23.53
CA ARG A 433 30.88 -8.34 -22.09
C ARG A 433 30.15 -9.65 -21.74
N PRO A 434 30.56 -10.36 -20.67
CA PRO A 434 29.82 -11.52 -20.19
C PRO A 434 28.44 -11.08 -19.68
N PRO A 435 27.43 -11.98 -19.70
CA PRO A 435 26.03 -11.64 -19.47
C PRO A 435 25.77 -10.93 -18.13
N VAL A 436 26.48 -11.32 -17.07
CA VAL A 436 26.35 -10.67 -15.75
C VAL A 436 26.89 -9.24 -15.77
N LYS A 437 28.02 -8.98 -16.43
CA LYS A 437 28.58 -7.63 -16.57
C LYS A 437 27.74 -6.78 -17.52
N ALA A 438 27.15 -7.37 -18.56
CA ALA A 438 26.20 -6.68 -19.43
C ALA A 438 24.96 -6.23 -18.64
N LEU A 439 24.32 -7.15 -17.89
CA LEU A 439 23.17 -6.86 -17.02
C LEU A 439 23.46 -5.76 -16.00
N TRP A 440 24.62 -5.82 -15.33
CA TRP A 440 25.03 -4.81 -14.34
C TRP A 440 25.25 -3.43 -14.97
N ALA A 441 25.92 -3.38 -16.12
CA ALA A 441 26.25 -2.13 -16.78
C ALA A 441 25.04 -1.45 -17.45
N THR A 442 24.02 -2.21 -17.82
CA THR A 442 22.82 -1.70 -18.50
C THR A 442 21.60 -1.76 -17.61
N THR A 443 20.93 -2.92 -17.54
CA THR A 443 19.62 -3.09 -16.89
C THR A 443 19.64 -2.65 -15.42
N ILE A 444 20.58 -3.12 -14.60
CA ILE A 444 20.62 -2.80 -13.16
C ILE A 444 20.89 -1.31 -12.94
N ARG A 445 21.84 -0.73 -13.69
CA ARG A 445 22.19 0.70 -13.59
C ARG A 445 21.05 1.60 -14.04
N LEU A 446 20.34 1.23 -15.11
CA LEU A 446 19.16 1.95 -15.60
C LEU A 446 17.97 1.79 -14.65
N SER A 447 17.83 0.63 -13.98
CA SER A 447 16.78 0.43 -12.98
C SER A 447 17.11 1.03 -11.62
N ALA A 448 18.37 1.43 -11.34
CA ALA A 448 18.79 1.90 -10.02
C ALA A 448 17.98 3.08 -9.47
N PRO A 449 17.62 4.12 -10.26
CA PRO A 449 16.73 5.19 -9.77
C PRO A 449 15.34 4.66 -9.37
N GLY A 450 14.83 3.67 -10.10
CA GLY A 450 13.56 2.99 -9.81
C GLY A 450 13.63 1.99 -8.64
N ALA A 451 14.81 1.42 -8.38
CA ALA A 451 15.07 0.62 -7.19
C ALA A 451 15.17 1.51 -5.94
N ALA A 452 15.91 2.62 -6.00
CA ALA A 452 15.98 3.61 -4.93
C ALA A 452 14.60 4.18 -4.60
N ALA A 453 13.80 4.41 -5.63
CA ALA A 453 12.40 4.75 -5.54
C ALA A 453 11.58 3.71 -4.73
N GLY A 454 11.72 2.42 -5.07
CA GLY A 454 11.08 1.33 -4.33
C GLY A 454 11.57 1.22 -2.88
N MET A 455 12.88 1.37 -2.65
CA MET A 455 13.47 1.37 -1.32
C MET A 455 12.88 2.49 -0.44
N ALA A 456 12.71 3.69 -0.99
CA ALA A 456 12.16 4.82 -0.26
C ALA A 456 10.70 4.57 0.17
N MET A 457 9.90 3.91 -0.68
CA MET A 457 8.53 3.49 -0.36
C MET A 457 8.48 2.41 0.74
N VAL A 458 9.42 1.47 0.73
CA VAL A 458 9.53 0.46 1.79
C VAL A 458 9.98 1.12 3.10
N ALA A 459 11.00 1.98 3.06
CA ALA A 459 11.51 2.69 4.23
C ALA A 459 10.42 3.54 4.90
N LEU A 460 9.58 4.21 4.11
CA LEU A 460 8.40 4.92 4.61
C LEU A 460 7.45 3.99 5.36
N GLY A 461 7.18 2.81 4.79
CA GLY A 461 6.36 1.78 5.41
C GLY A 461 6.92 1.31 6.75
N ILE A 462 8.23 1.08 6.82
CA ILE A 462 8.91 0.63 8.05
C ILE A 462 8.94 1.73 9.11
N THR A 463 9.15 2.99 8.71
CA THR A 463 9.18 4.14 9.63
C THR A 463 7.87 4.28 10.38
N ASN A 464 6.76 4.01 9.69
CA ASN A 464 5.42 4.12 10.25
C ASN A 464 4.89 2.79 10.81
N GLU A 465 5.71 1.74 10.86
CA GLU A 465 5.26 0.44 11.35
C GLU A 465 5.42 0.30 12.87
N LEU A 466 4.33 -0.14 13.48
CA LEU A 466 4.15 -0.31 14.93
C LEU A 466 3.94 -1.78 15.28
N THR A 467 2.98 -2.42 14.62
CA THR A 467 2.40 -3.69 15.10
C THR A 467 3.38 -4.84 15.02
N ALA A 468 4.00 -5.06 13.86
CA ALA A 468 5.00 -6.11 13.70
C ALA A 468 6.23 -5.85 14.57
N THR A 469 6.62 -4.58 14.72
CA THR A 469 7.75 -4.16 15.57
C THR A 469 7.51 -4.52 17.02
N GLN A 470 6.34 -4.18 17.56
CA GLN A 470 5.99 -4.46 18.95
C GLN A 470 5.97 -5.96 19.27
N MET A 471 5.62 -6.80 18.28
CA MET A 471 5.54 -8.26 18.47
C MET A 471 6.87 -8.99 18.23
N LEU A 472 7.72 -8.47 17.33
CA LEU A 472 8.93 -9.19 16.85
C LEU A 472 10.25 -8.59 17.33
N ALA A 473 10.28 -7.32 17.74
CA ALA A 473 11.54 -6.64 18.06
C ALA A 473 12.22 -7.24 19.30
N PRO A 474 13.57 -7.21 19.35
CA PRO A 474 14.30 -7.47 20.59
C PRO A 474 13.90 -6.49 21.70
N ASN A 475 13.95 -6.98 22.94
CA ASN A 475 13.80 -6.14 24.12
C ASN A 475 14.79 -4.97 24.08
N GLY A 476 14.29 -3.77 24.37
CA GLY A 476 15.08 -2.53 24.29
C GLY A 476 15.08 -1.85 22.92
N THR A 477 14.45 -2.43 21.89
CA THR A 477 14.17 -1.70 20.66
C THR A 477 13.10 -0.65 20.92
N ARG A 478 13.37 0.59 20.54
CA ARG A 478 12.50 1.75 20.69
C ARG A 478 12.50 2.50 19.36
N THR A 479 11.59 2.18 18.45
CA THR A 479 11.40 2.98 17.23
C THR A 479 10.57 4.23 17.54
N LEU A 480 10.52 5.20 16.63
CA LEU A 480 9.66 6.37 16.76
C LEU A 480 8.19 5.98 16.97
N ALA A 481 7.71 4.98 16.22
CA ALA A 481 6.36 4.45 16.36
C ALA A 481 6.11 3.82 17.74
N MET A 482 7.06 3.02 18.24
CA MET A 482 6.94 2.40 19.56
C MET A 482 7.05 3.41 20.71
N ALA A 483 7.91 4.42 20.58
CA ALA A 483 8.02 5.49 21.57
C ALA A 483 6.76 6.34 21.61
N PHE A 484 6.24 6.75 20.44
CA PHE A 484 4.94 7.41 20.32
C PHE A 484 3.83 6.58 20.99
N TRP A 485 3.79 5.28 20.71
CA TRP A 485 2.81 4.36 21.27
C TRP A 485 2.90 4.26 22.78
N SER A 486 4.11 4.09 23.33
CA SER A 486 4.36 3.99 24.78
C SER A 486 3.77 5.19 25.52
N TYR A 487 4.17 6.41 25.16
CA TYR A 487 3.68 7.64 25.80
C TYR A 487 2.17 7.83 25.60
N SER A 488 1.66 7.58 24.40
CA SER A 488 0.23 7.73 24.12
C SER A 488 -0.63 6.72 24.88
N SER A 489 -0.12 5.50 25.11
CA SER A 489 -0.81 4.46 25.88
C SER A 489 -0.86 4.79 27.38
N GLU A 490 0.10 5.57 27.87
CA GLU A 490 0.14 6.11 29.23
C GLU A 490 -0.63 7.43 29.38
N ILE A 491 -1.32 7.87 28.33
CA ILE A 491 -2.08 9.15 28.28
C ILE A 491 -1.16 10.38 28.37
N ASP A 492 0.16 10.20 28.26
CA ASP A 492 1.12 11.30 28.15
C ASP A 492 1.19 11.80 26.70
N TYR A 493 0.14 12.50 26.29
CA TYR A 493 0.01 13.03 24.95
C TYR A 493 1.01 14.14 24.64
N ALA A 494 1.49 14.87 25.65
CA ALA A 494 2.55 15.85 25.47
C ALA A 494 3.83 15.13 25.00
N SER A 495 4.31 14.13 25.77
CA SER A 495 5.51 13.35 25.47
C SER A 495 5.46 12.57 24.16
N ALA A 496 4.28 12.20 23.69
CA ALA A 496 4.11 11.55 22.39
C ALA A 496 4.29 12.51 21.19
N ALA A 497 3.98 13.80 21.34
CA ALA A 497 3.87 14.75 20.23
C ALA A 497 5.17 14.96 19.42
N PRO A 498 6.39 15.00 20.02
CA PRO A 498 7.62 15.13 19.24
C PRO A 498 7.85 13.96 18.29
N TYR A 499 7.56 12.74 18.73
CA TYR A 499 7.68 11.54 17.91
C TYR A 499 6.71 11.59 16.72
N ALA A 500 5.47 11.99 16.95
CA ALA A 500 4.49 12.21 15.88
C ALA A 500 4.98 13.24 14.85
N LEU A 501 5.49 14.39 15.31
CA LEU A 501 6.00 15.44 14.43
C LEU A 501 7.17 14.94 13.57
N ILE A 502 8.13 14.22 14.16
CA ILE A 502 9.29 13.68 13.45
C ILE A 502 8.84 12.63 12.41
N MET A 503 7.92 11.74 12.76
CA MET A 503 7.37 10.76 11.82
C MET A 503 6.68 11.42 10.61
N VAL A 504 5.89 12.47 10.86
CA VAL A 504 5.26 13.28 9.79
C VAL A 504 6.33 13.96 8.93
N ALA A 505 7.33 14.59 9.56
CA ALA A 505 8.42 15.27 8.85
C ALA A 505 9.23 14.30 7.97
N MET A 506 9.49 13.08 8.43
CA MET A 506 10.17 12.04 7.64
C MET A 506 9.30 11.52 6.49
N SER A 507 7.97 11.51 6.66
CA SER A 507 7.02 10.97 5.68
C SER A 507 6.65 11.96 4.57
N LEU A 508 6.76 13.27 4.83
CA LEU A 508 6.41 14.35 3.89
C LEU A 508 7.19 14.32 2.55
N PRO A 509 8.53 14.15 2.52
CA PRO A 509 9.28 14.08 1.27
C PRO A 509 8.84 12.92 0.37
N MET A 510 8.51 11.78 0.99
CA MET A 510 8.10 10.57 0.28
C MET A 510 6.69 10.72 -0.33
N THR A 511 5.76 11.32 0.42
CA THR A 511 4.42 11.65 -0.10
C THR A 511 4.47 12.70 -1.19
N TRP A 512 5.32 13.73 -1.04
CA TRP A 512 5.57 14.70 -2.11
C TRP A 512 6.08 14.01 -3.38
N TRP A 513 7.02 13.09 -3.23
CA TRP A 513 7.60 12.39 -4.36
C TRP A 513 6.61 11.43 -5.03
N LEU A 514 5.76 10.73 -4.26
CA LEU A 514 4.61 9.98 -4.79
C LEU A 514 3.66 10.86 -5.61
N TYR A 515 3.37 12.06 -5.10
CA TYR A 515 2.55 13.03 -5.81
C TYR A 515 3.18 13.43 -7.16
N VAL A 516 4.48 13.72 -7.19
CA VAL A 516 5.21 14.07 -8.42
C VAL A 516 5.22 12.91 -9.42
N GLN A 517 5.44 11.68 -8.96
CA GLN A 517 5.39 10.50 -9.83
C GLN A 517 4.01 10.29 -10.46
N SER A 518 2.94 10.48 -9.67
CA SER A 518 1.56 10.37 -10.18
C SER A 518 1.28 11.35 -11.34
N LYS A 519 1.96 12.51 -11.34
CA LYS A 519 1.89 13.50 -12.44
C LYS A 519 2.71 13.09 -13.65
N ARG A 520 3.97 12.66 -13.44
CA ARG A 520 4.86 12.24 -14.53
C ARG A 520 4.31 11.08 -15.33
N MET A 521 3.74 10.08 -14.66
CA MET A 521 3.11 8.96 -15.35
C MET A 521 1.94 9.41 -16.23
N ALA A 522 1.25 10.50 -15.87
CA ALA A 522 0.13 11.08 -16.61
C ALA A 522 0.55 12.06 -17.72
N GLY A 523 1.84 12.21 -18.04
CA GLY A 523 2.31 13.00 -19.18
C GLY A 523 2.48 14.51 -18.91
N ARG A 524 2.73 14.90 -17.65
CA ARG A 524 3.15 16.24 -17.23
C ARG A 524 4.38 16.14 -16.35
#